data_AF-A0AAD4N3R4-F1
#
_entry.id   AF-A0AAD4N3R4-F1
#
_cell.length_a   1.000
_cell.length_b   1.000
_cell.length_c   1.000
_cell.angle_alpha   90.00
_cell.angle_beta   90.00
_cell.angle_gamma   90.00
#
_symmetry.space_group_name_H-M   'P 1'
#
loop_
_entity.id
_entity.type
_entity.pdbx_description
1 polymer ?
#
loop_
_entity_poly.entity_id
_entity_poly.type
_entity_poly.pdbx_seq_one_letter_code
_entity_poly.pdbx_strand_id
1 'polypeptide(L)'
;MSEEPTPDPPSLDQRIEKLAEADRKVYDALEYAKDILQHYDKDRQISRQKMDELYKKYERCVDDIHGIVSNQLTYIEQMCVGAEHQGSTFAIQQQSELAKARMDVLLRSEQNGISDNEPSTMDQT
;
A
#
# COMPACT_ATOMS: atom_id res chain seq x y z
N MET A 1 18.73 -11.50 22.23
CA MET A 1 18.86 -10.78 20.94
C MET A 1 17.62 -9.94 20.84
N SER A 2 17.75 -8.62 20.96
CA SER A 2 16.62 -7.70 20.83
C SER A 2 16.40 -7.49 19.34
N GLU A 3 15.26 -7.93 18.80
CA GLU A 3 14.84 -7.58 17.44
C GLU A 3 14.55 -6.08 17.41
N GLU A 4 15.33 -5.32 16.63
CA GLU A 4 14.97 -3.94 16.30
C GLU A 4 13.65 -3.93 15.52
N PRO A 5 12.75 -2.97 15.79
CA PRO A 5 11.52 -2.85 15.04
C PRO A 5 11.87 -2.53 13.59
N THR A 6 11.54 -3.45 12.68
CA THR A 6 11.64 -3.21 11.25
C THR A 6 10.68 -2.08 10.88
N PRO A 7 11.12 -1.07 10.12
CA PRO A 7 10.26 0.03 9.74
C PRO A 7 9.08 -0.50 8.93
N ASP A 8 7.87 -0.05 9.28
CA ASP A 8 6.66 -0.42 8.57
C ASP A 8 6.80 -0.13 7.06
N PRO A 9 6.32 -1.03 6.19
CA PRO A 9 6.38 -0.81 4.76
C PRO A 9 5.63 0.47 4.38
N PRO A 10 6.13 1.26 3.42
CA PRO A 10 5.50 2.52 3.06
C PRO A 10 4.09 2.27 2.51
N SER A 11 3.14 3.07 2.99
CA SER A 11 1.73 3.05 2.62
C SER A 11 1.51 3.37 1.14
N LEU A 12 0.33 3.04 0.61
CA LEU A 12 -0.03 3.32 -0.78
C LEU A 12 0.08 4.83 -1.10
N ASP A 13 -0.41 5.69 -0.21
CA ASP A 13 -0.35 7.15 -0.40
C ASP A 13 1.10 7.66 -0.46
N GLN A 14 1.97 7.16 0.41
CA GLN A 14 3.40 7.49 0.38
C GLN A 14 4.07 7.02 -0.92
N ARG A 15 3.64 5.89 -1.49
CA ARG A 15 4.16 5.39 -2.76
C ARG A 15 3.69 6.21 -3.95
N ILE A 16 2.43 6.62 -3.96
CA ILE A 16 1.88 7.56 -4.94
C ILE A 16 2.63 8.89 -4.87
N GLU A 17 2.88 9.40 -3.66
CA GLU A 17 3.65 10.62 -3.47
C GLU A 17 5.08 10.49 -3.97
N LYS A 18 5.72 9.32 -3.80
CA LYS A 18 7.04 9.04 -4.39
C LYS A 18 7.03 9.07 -5.91
N LEU A 19 5.98 8.56 -6.56
CA LEU A 19 5.83 8.70 -8.01
C LEU A 19 5.64 10.16 -8.45
N ALA A 20 4.88 10.94 -7.69
CA ALA A 20 4.74 12.38 -7.93
C ALA A 20 6.05 13.16 -7.67
N GLU A 21 6.91 12.67 -6.77
CA GLU A 21 8.27 13.18 -6.60
C GLU A 21 9.15 12.88 -7.81
N ALA A 22 9.08 11.66 -8.36
CA ALA A 22 9.81 11.28 -9.57
C ALA A 22 9.41 12.15 -10.77
N ASP A 23 8.11 12.42 -10.97
CA ASP A 23 7.61 13.29 -12.04
C ASP A 23 8.17 14.72 -11.94
N ARG A 24 8.18 15.29 -10.71
CA ARG A 24 8.82 16.58 -10.46
C ARG A 24 10.32 16.56 -10.78
N LYS A 25 11.03 15.50 -10.39
CA LYS A 25 12.46 15.35 -10.71
C LYS A 25 12.71 15.23 -12.21
N VAL A 26 11.81 14.60 -12.98
CA VAL A 26 11.91 14.58 -14.45
C VAL A 26 11.90 16.00 -15.01
N TYR A 27 11.04 16.88 -14.49
CA TYR A 27 11.05 18.30 -14.87
C TYR A 27 12.38 18.98 -14.53
N ASP A 28 12.92 18.75 -13.32
CA ASP A 28 14.22 19.30 -12.91
C ASP A 28 15.36 18.82 -13.82
N ALA A 29 15.37 17.54 -14.21
CA ALA A 29 16.35 16.98 -15.14
C ALA A 29 16.30 17.69 -16.50
N LEU A 30 15.09 17.97 -17.02
CA LEU A 30 14.91 18.69 -18.27
C LEU A 30 15.40 20.15 -18.18
N GLU A 31 15.18 20.84 -17.06
CA GLU A 31 15.73 22.18 -16.84
C GLU A 31 17.26 22.17 -16.76
N TYR A 32 17.89 21.21 -16.07
CA TYR A 32 19.36 21.08 -16.07
C TYR A 32 19.91 20.81 -17.47
N ALA A 33 19.27 19.94 -18.25
CA ALA A 33 19.70 19.65 -19.62
C ALA A 33 19.57 20.90 -20.51
N LYS A 34 18.45 21.63 -20.41
CA LYS A 34 18.23 22.89 -21.11
C LYS A 34 19.28 23.93 -20.75
N ASP A 35 19.61 24.10 -19.47
CA ASP A 35 20.66 25.03 -19.04
C ASP A 35 22.03 24.66 -19.65
N ILE A 36 22.39 23.38 -19.63
CA ILE A 36 23.64 22.89 -20.26
C ILE A 36 23.64 23.19 -21.76
N LEU A 37 22.54 22.90 -22.46
CA LEU A 37 22.43 23.08 -23.92
C LEU A 37 22.37 24.56 -24.34
N GLN A 38 21.79 25.44 -23.53
CA GLN A 38 21.77 26.89 -23.80
C GLN A 38 23.17 27.52 -23.81
N HIS A 39 24.14 26.90 -23.14
CA HIS A 39 25.54 27.31 -23.21
C HIS A 39 26.27 26.85 -24.48
N TYR A 40 25.66 25.97 -25.28
CA TYR A 40 26.22 25.52 -26.56
C TYR A 40 25.90 26.49 -27.70
N ASP A 41 24.76 27.16 -27.64
CA ASP A 41 24.18 27.97 -28.74
C ASP A 41 24.56 29.46 -28.67
N LYS A 42 25.09 29.93 -27.54
CA LYS A 42 25.46 31.34 -27.34
C LYS A 42 26.94 31.39 -27.03
N ASP A 43 27.67 32.35 -27.59
CA ASP A 43 29.10 32.66 -27.38
C ASP A 43 29.55 32.85 -25.90
N ARG A 44 28.73 32.49 -24.91
CA ARG A 44 29.07 32.33 -23.50
C ARG A 44 29.69 30.96 -23.26
N GLN A 45 31.01 30.88 -23.35
CA GLN A 45 31.75 29.78 -22.77
C GLN A 45 31.42 29.66 -21.27
N ILE A 46 30.71 28.60 -20.92
CA ILE A 46 30.55 28.12 -19.56
C ILE A 46 31.92 27.65 -19.05
N SER A 47 32.27 27.99 -17.81
CA SER A 47 33.52 27.48 -17.22
C SER A 47 33.43 25.96 -17.06
N ARG A 48 34.55 25.25 -17.23
CA ARG A 48 34.59 23.79 -17.08
C ARG A 48 34.00 23.35 -15.73
N GLN A 49 34.33 24.06 -14.66
CA GLN A 49 33.79 23.82 -13.33
C GLN A 49 32.26 23.90 -13.30
N LYS A 50 31.67 24.93 -13.92
CA LYS A 50 30.21 25.10 -13.94
C LYS A 50 29.53 24.02 -14.78
N MET A 51 30.16 23.59 -15.87
CA MET A 51 29.67 22.48 -16.70
C MET A 51 29.69 21.16 -15.91
N ASP A 52 30.80 20.85 -15.24
CA ASP A 52 30.92 19.65 -14.40
C ASP A 52 29.90 19.64 -13.25
N GLU A 53 29.61 20.81 -12.66
CA GLU A 53 28.56 20.96 -11.64
C GLU A 53 27.16 20.66 -12.20
N LEU A 54 26.81 21.23 -13.36
CA LEU A 54 25.51 21.01 -13.99
C LEU A 54 25.35 19.55 -14.45
N TYR A 55 26.41 18.97 -15.04
CA TYR A 55 26.44 17.57 -15.43
C TYR A 55 26.20 16.64 -14.24
N LYS A 56 26.92 16.83 -13.12
CA LYS A 56 26.73 16.03 -11.91
C LYS A 56 25.35 16.17 -11.29
N LYS A 57 24.74 17.36 -11.39
CA LYS A 57 23.35 17.58 -10.94
C LYS A 57 22.36 16.81 -11.80
N TYR A 58 22.53 16.86 -13.12
CA TYR A 58 21.72 16.11 -14.06
C TYR A 58 21.84 14.60 -13.83
N GLU A 59 23.08 14.09 -13.76
CA GLU A 59 23.39 12.68 -13.51
C GLU A 59 22.74 12.18 -12.21
N ARG A 60 22.94 12.90 -11.10
CA ARG A 60 22.31 12.55 -9.82
C ARG A 60 20.78 12.58 -9.89
N CYS A 61 20.21 13.54 -10.61
CA CYS A 61 18.77 13.64 -10.77
C CYS A 61 18.20 12.43 -11.53
N VAL A 62 18.88 11.99 -12.59
CA VAL A 62 18.52 10.78 -13.35
C VAL A 62 18.63 9.53 -12.48
N ASP A 63 19.70 9.39 -11.71
CA ASP A 63 19.89 8.26 -10.80
C ASP A 63 18.78 8.20 -9.73
N ASP A 64 18.41 9.34 -9.16
CA ASP A 64 17.31 9.45 -8.19
C ASP A 64 15.97 9.01 -8.81
N ILE A 65 15.66 9.49 -10.02
CA ILE A 65 14.43 9.12 -10.74
C ILE A 65 14.42 7.61 -10.98
N HIS A 66 15.52 7.07 -11.49
CA HIS A 66 15.64 5.63 -11.76
C HIS A 66 15.46 4.81 -10.47
N GLY A 67 16.06 5.23 -9.36
CA GLY A 67 15.92 4.58 -8.05
C GLY A 67 14.47 4.57 -7.56
N ILE A 68 13.76 5.69 -7.65
CA ILE A 68 12.35 5.78 -7.24
C ILE A 68 11.50 4.84 -8.09
N VAL A 69 11.61 4.94 -9.42
CA VAL A 69 10.80 4.14 -10.36
C VAL A 69 11.07 2.66 -10.17
N SER A 70 12.33 2.25 -10.07
CA SER A 70 12.72 0.85 -9.86
C SER A 70 12.11 0.29 -8.58
N ASN A 71 12.18 1.03 -7.47
CA ASN A 71 11.59 0.61 -6.20
C ASN A 71 10.07 0.46 -6.27
N GLN A 72 9.37 1.32 -7.02
CA GLN A 72 7.92 1.15 -7.23
C GLN A 72 7.59 -0.03 -8.15
N LEU A 73 8.41 -0.29 -9.17
CA LEU A 73 8.26 -1.47 -10.02
C LEU A 73 8.41 -2.77 -9.21
N THR A 74 9.43 -2.86 -8.36
CA THR A 74 9.60 -4.01 -7.45
C THR A 74 8.41 -4.18 -6.52
N TYR A 75 7.84 -3.09 -6.00
CA TYR A 75 6.64 -3.18 -5.17
C TYR A 75 5.43 -3.70 -5.94
N ILE A 76 5.21 -3.22 -7.17
CA ILE A 76 4.12 -3.67 -8.03
C ILE A 76 4.27 -5.17 -8.33
N GLU A 77 5.48 -5.61 -8.66
CA GLU A 77 5.79 -7.03 -8.85
C GLU A 77 5.45 -7.87 -7.62
N GLN A 78 5.83 -7.41 -6.42
CA GLN A 78 5.62 -8.18 -5.18
C GLN A 78 4.17 -8.18 -4.70
N MET A 79 3.49 -7.03 -4.73
CA MET A 79 2.19 -6.85 -4.08
C MET A 79 1.00 -6.96 -5.04
N CYS A 80 1.17 -6.60 -6.30
CA CYS A 80 0.07 -6.64 -7.28
C CYS A 80 -0.01 -7.97 -8.03
N VAL A 81 1.07 -8.78 -8.02
CA VAL A 81 1.07 -10.13 -8.60
C VAL A 81 0.83 -11.21 -7.53
N GLY A 82 1.20 -10.96 -6.27
CA GLY A 82 1.01 -11.89 -5.15
C GLY A 82 -0.37 -11.87 -4.48
N ALA A 83 -1.34 -11.14 -5.03
CA ALA A 83 -2.70 -11.02 -4.45
C ALA A 83 -3.72 -11.99 -5.06
N GLU A 84 -3.28 -13.01 -5.80
CA GLU A 84 -4.13 -14.20 -5.97
C GLU A 84 -4.38 -14.75 -4.55
N HIS A 85 -5.64 -14.73 -4.09
CA HIS A 85 -6.15 -15.42 -2.88
C HIS A 85 -6.42 -14.62 -1.58
N GLN A 86 -6.53 -13.29 -1.58
CA GLN A 86 -7.13 -12.60 -0.40
C GLN A 86 -8.68 -12.58 -0.38
N GLY A 87 -9.32 -12.78 -1.54
CA GLY A 87 -10.79 -12.83 -1.61
C GLY A 87 -11.42 -14.06 -0.94
N SER A 88 -10.74 -15.22 -0.99
CA SER A 88 -11.23 -16.46 -0.39
C SER A 88 -11.12 -16.44 1.14
N THR A 89 -10.02 -15.95 1.70
CA THR A 89 -9.86 -15.85 3.17
C THR A 89 -10.87 -14.90 3.79
N PHE A 90 -11.14 -13.76 3.16
CA PHE A 90 -12.16 -12.81 3.63
C PHE A 90 -13.58 -13.41 3.53
N ALA A 91 -13.92 -14.06 2.41
CA ALA A 91 -15.21 -14.73 2.24
C ALA A 91 -15.41 -15.89 3.25
N ILE A 92 -14.35 -16.67 3.52
CA ILE A 92 -14.38 -17.75 4.52
C ILE A 92 -14.55 -17.18 5.93
N GLN A 93 -13.88 -16.09 6.27
CA GLN A 93 -14.05 -15.42 7.56
C GLN A 93 -15.48 -14.90 7.75
N GLN A 94 -16.02 -14.19 6.75
CA GLN A 94 -17.41 -13.73 6.78
C GLN A 94 -18.40 -14.89 6.90
N GLN A 95 -18.19 -15.98 6.15
CA GLN A 95 -19.05 -17.17 6.23
C GLN A 95 -18.97 -17.85 7.60
N SER A 96 -17.77 -17.90 8.21
CA SER A 96 -17.53 -18.44 9.55
C SER A 96 -18.23 -17.61 10.63
N GLU A 97 -18.13 -16.28 10.56
CA GLU A 97 -18.83 -15.38 11.49
C GLU A 97 -20.36 -15.49 11.35
N LEU A 98 -20.87 -15.55 10.13
CA LEU A 98 -22.30 -15.72 9.87
C LEU A 98 -22.80 -17.08 10.37
N ALA A 99 -21.99 -18.14 10.25
CA ALA A 99 -22.30 -19.46 10.78
C ALA A 99 -22.33 -19.47 12.32
N LYS A 100 -21.39 -18.79 12.99
CA LYS A 100 -21.39 -18.62 14.45
C LYS A 100 -22.65 -17.89 14.93
N ALA A 101 -22.99 -16.76 14.29
CA ALA A 101 -24.19 -16.00 14.63
C ALA A 101 -25.48 -16.83 14.47
N ARG A 102 -25.55 -17.70 13.44
CA ARG A 102 -26.68 -18.62 13.26
C ARG A 102 -26.75 -19.67 14.37
N MET A 103 -25.62 -20.23 14.79
CA MET A 103 -25.60 -21.19 15.90
C MET A 103 -26.03 -20.55 17.23
N ASP A 104 -25.59 -19.32 17.50
CA ASP A 104 -25.96 -18.61 18.72
C ASP A 104 -27.49 -18.37 18.80
N VAL A 105 -28.13 -18.07 17.67
CA VAL A 105 -29.59 -17.93 17.59
C VAL A 105 -30.30 -19.25 17.88
N LEU A 106 -29.80 -20.36 17.34
CA LEU A 106 -30.37 -21.69 17.57
C LEU A 106 -30.22 -22.12 19.04
N LEU A 107 -29.04 -21.96 19.62
CA LEU A 107 -28.79 -22.25 21.04
C LEU A 107 -29.70 -21.43 21.96
N ARG A 108 -29.94 -20.17 21.61
CA ARG A 108 -30.85 -19.29 22.36
C ARG A 108 -32.32 -19.70 22.20
N SER A 109 -32.70 -20.27 21.06
CA SER A 109 -34.05 -20.81 20.83
C SER A 109 -34.31 -22.10 21.60
N GLU A 110 -33.30 -22.96 21.77
CA GLU A 110 -33.42 -24.18 22.58
C GLU A 110 -33.53 -23.88 24.08
N GLN A 111 -32.86 -22.83 24.57
CA GLN A 111 -32.97 -22.39 25.97
C GLN A 111 -34.35 -21.81 26.32
N ASN A 112 -35.09 -21.29 25.33
CA ASN A 112 -36.44 -20.76 25.52
C ASN A 112 -37.56 -21.80 25.30
N GLY A 113 -37.23 -23.04 24.90
CA GLY A 113 -38.21 -24.09 24.57
C GLY A 113 -38.56 -25.06 25.71
N ILE A 114 -37.98 -24.91 26.90
CA ILE A 114 -38.20 -25.82 28.05
C ILE A 114 -38.89 -25.05 29.18
N SER A 115 -40.17 -24.68 29.02
CA SER A 115 -40.98 -24.20 30.16
C SER A 115 -42.49 -24.41 30.06
N ASP A 116 -43.02 -25.08 29.02
CA ASP A 116 -44.45 -25.35 28.93
C ASP A 116 -44.75 -26.85 28.74
N ASN A 117 -44.65 -27.63 29.82
CA ASN A 117 -45.57 -28.76 30.01
C ASN A 117 -45.53 -29.31 31.45
N GLU A 118 -46.45 -28.88 32.31
CA GLU A 118 -46.94 -29.68 33.44
C GLU A 118 -48.46 -29.89 33.29
N PRO A 119 -48.96 -31.13 33.28
CA PRO A 119 -50.40 -31.39 33.24
C PRO A 119 -51.00 -31.17 34.62
N SER A 120 -51.82 -30.12 34.74
CA SER A 120 -52.62 -29.85 35.93
C SER A 120 -53.69 -30.93 36.08
N THR A 121 -53.54 -31.80 37.10
CA THR A 121 -54.63 -32.66 37.58
C THR A 121 -54.95 -32.22 39.00
N MET A 122 -55.99 -31.39 39.15
CA MET A 122 -56.48 -30.97 40.46
C MET A 122 -57.71 -31.80 40.81
N ASP A 123 -57.51 -32.67 41.79
CA ASP A 123 -58.51 -33.50 42.46
C ASP A 123 -59.46 -32.61 43.28
N GLN A 124 -60.76 -32.81 43.13
CA GLN A 124 -61.80 -32.44 44.11
C GLN A 124 -63.17 -32.95 43.63
N THR A 125 -63.72 -33.99 44.26
CA THR A 125 -64.77 -33.90 45.30
C THR A 125 -65.03 -35.28 45.91
#